data_AF-A0AAW1S294-F1
#
_entry.id   AF-A0AAW1S294-F1
#
_cell.length_a   1.000
_cell.length_b   1.000
_cell.length_c   1.000
_cell.angle_alpha   90.00
_cell.angle_beta   90.00
_cell.angle_gamma   90.00
#
_symmetry.space_group_name_H-M   'P 1'
#
loop_
_entity.id
_entity.type
_entity.pdbx_description
1 polymer ?
#
loop_
_entity_poly.entity_id
_entity_poly.type
_entity_poly.pdbx_seq_one_letter_code
_entity_poly.pdbx_strand_id
1 'polypeptide(L)'
;MRSTDNATSEPADWLWQRQLAEERRRWRQEDLEQRTLENARVLWARFVEQNRRDIEERSEQLKTFSNLAALLAGFALLGILQFDFENHGGADLGVIIAFGIMVSLVVALSLNSMMICGLIHASIMKTGHDYVSEEQEAEFMASCRDFALRWKAGDRPPRPRRTFQNHWASRCEREWRRGFYLFSASVPSFIAMLTLAAWIKFYDQIETAIVMTGILGASLAFYLGAQGRWAKHIISDKATAASSDRAGEPVLRSLGLPFDWHQQPRQGPSARPSTQQPRHRRMSAAFGNRIQAYLQTPHFWNPESPTSSQHSCQPADPVKVEMSGEHVHAQEGHDVHRGSAGILASDLAVPAHIASQSCLLEGNAASTSPPLQNGDCSFCLDPLLESTK
;
A
#
# COMPACT_ATOMS: atom_id res chain seq x y z
N MET A 1 -79.31 -2.41 39.70
CA MET A 1 -77.95 -2.03 40.13
C MET A 1 -77.08 -1.96 38.88
N ARG A 2 -76.86 -0.74 38.37
CA ARG A 2 -76.07 -0.47 37.16
C ARG A 2 -74.86 0.33 37.64
N SER A 3 -73.68 -0.26 37.51
CA SER A 3 -72.40 0.28 37.97
C SER A 3 -72.16 1.67 37.37
N THR A 4 -72.00 2.69 38.22
CA THR A 4 -71.78 4.09 37.84
C THR A 4 -70.32 4.54 38.03
N ASP A 5 -69.40 3.59 38.23
CA ASP A 5 -68.00 3.90 38.57
C ASP A 5 -67.10 4.21 37.35
N ASN A 6 -67.67 4.32 36.14
CA ASN A 6 -66.90 4.52 34.91
C ASN A 6 -66.49 5.97 34.61
N ALA A 7 -66.98 6.97 35.36
CA ALA A 7 -66.79 8.38 34.99
C ALA A 7 -65.48 9.02 35.50
N THR A 8 -64.78 8.39 36.45
CA THR A 8 -63.57 8.96 37.06
C THR A 8 -62.26 8.44 36.48
N SER A 9 -62.28 7.39 35.63
CA SER A 9 -61.07 6.83 35.00
C SER A 9 -60.64 7.55 33.72
N GLU A 10 -61.59 8.16 32.99
CA GLU A 10 -61.29 8.85 31.72
C GLU A 10 -60.17 9.92 31.78
N PRO A 11 -60.06 10.77 32.82
CA PRO A 11 -58.99 11.77 32.86
C PRO A 11 -57.58 11.17 33.07
N ALA A 12 -57.46 9.98 33.65
CA ALA A 12 -56.17 9.32 33.83
C ALA A 12 -55.67 8.69 32.51
N ASP A 13 -56.60 8.17 31.70
CA ASP A 13 -56.27 7.45 30.47
C ASP A 13 -55.67 8.36 29.39
N TRP A 14 -56.18 9.59 29.22
CA TRP A 14 -55.61 10.51 28.21
C TRP A 14 -54.22 11.03 28.59
N LEU A 15 -53.94 11.21 29.89
CA LEU A 15 -52.62 11.60 30.40
C LEU A 15 -51.59 10.51 30.11
N TRP A 16 -51.97 9.26 30.39
CA TRP A 16 -51.15 8.09 30.11
C TRP A 16 -50.87 7.95 28.60
N GLN A 17 -51.90 8.10 27.75
CA GLN A 17 -51.73 8.05 26.30
C GLN A 17 -50.77 9.13 25.78
N ARG A 18 -50.82 10.33 26.36
CA ARG A 18 -49.92 11.43 26.02
C ARG A 18 -48.47 11.13 26.42
N GLN A 19 -48.25 10.58 27.62
CA GLN A 19 -46.93 10.14 28.08
C GLN A 19 -46.34 9.08 27.15
N LEU A 20 -47.11 8.03 26.82
CA LEU A 20 -46.69 7.00 25.87
C LEU A 20 -46.38 7.56 24.47
N ALA A 21 -47.12 8.58 24.03
CA ALA A 21 -46.86 9.23 22.75
C ALA A 21 -45.56 10.04 22.79
N GLU A 22 -45.25 10.70 23.89
CA GLU A 22 -44.00 11.44 24.11
C GLU A 22 -42.79 10.50 24.22
N GLU A 23 -42.92 9.41 24.98
CA GLU A 23 -41.89 8.36 25.08
C GLU A 23 -41.61 7.71 23.72
N ARG A 24 -42.66 7.37 22.95
CA ARG A 24 -42.51 6.85 21.59
C ARG A 24 -41.83 7.85 20.65
N ARG A 25 -41.95 9.16 20.88
CA ARG A 25 -41.22 10.17 20.08
C ARG A 25 -39.74 10.21 20.47
N ARG A 26 -39.43 10.18 21.78
CA ARG A 26 -38.05 10.16 22.28
C ARG A 26 -37.31 8.91 21.81
N TRP A 27 -37.91 7.74 21.98
CA TRP A 27 -37.31 6.47 21.54
C TRP A 27 -37.01 6.45 20.04
N ARG A 28 -37.91 6.99 19.21
CA ARG A 28 -37.68 7.13 17.76
C ARG A 28 -36.55 8.09 17.41
N GLN A 29 -36.40 9.18 18.17
CA GLN A 29 -35.29 10.11 17.96
C GLN A 29 -33.94 9.47 18.32
N GLU A 30 -33.89 8.79 19.46
CA GLU A 30 -32.69 8.05 19.92
C GLU A 30 -32.31 6.92 18.95
N ASP A 31 -33.27 6.13 18.48
CA ASP A 31 -33.06 5.05 17.51
C ASP A 31 -32.54 5.61 16.16
N LEU A 32 -33.08 6.73 15.68
CA LEU A 32 -32.56 7.40 14.48
C LEU A 32 -31.12 7.89 14.69
N GLU A 33 -30.81 8.51 15.83
CA GLU A 33 -29.45 8.95 16.16
C GLU A 33 -28.48 7.76 16.20
N GLN A 34 -28.84 6.66 16.87
CA GLN A 34 -28.00 5.46 16.94
C GLN A 34 -27.71 4.89 15.56
N ARG A 35 -28.72 4.76 14.69
CA ARG A 35 -28.53 4.28 13.32
C ARG A 35 -27.62 5.18 12.50
N THR A 36 -27.71 6.51 12.66
CA THR A 36 -26.79 7.42 11.97
C THR A 36 -25.34 7.25 12.42
N LEU A 37 -25.11 7.03 13.73
CA LEU A 37 -23.77 6.75 14.25
C LEU A 37 -23.24 5.39 13.82
N GLU A 38 -24.08 4.36 13.77
CA GLU A 38 -23.71 3.05 13.24
C GLU A 38 -23.34 3.11 11.76
N ASN A 39 -24.13 3.83 10.94
CA ASN A 39 -23.81 4.06 9.54
C ASN A 39 -22.49 4.83 9.38
N ALA A 40 -22.23 5.82 10.24
CA ALA A 40 -20.96 6.54 10.25
C ALA A 40 -19.76 5.62 10.61
N ARG A 41 -19.91 4.73 11.59
CA ARG A 41 -18.90 3.71 11.94
C ARG A 41 -18.61 2.75 10.79
N VAL A 42 -19.65 2.26 10.12
CA VAL A 42 -19.48 1.40 8.95
C VAL A 42 -18.73 2.13 7.83
N LEU A 43 -19.06 3.40 7.58
CA LEU A 43 -18.37 4.21 6.59
C LEU A 43 -16.91 4.48 6.98
N TRP A 44 -16.63 4.80 8.25
CA TRP A 44 -15.29 4.95 8.78
C TRP A 44 -14.45 3.68 8.62
N ALA A 45 -15.00 2.52 8.99
CA ALA A 45 -14.32 1.23 8.85
C ALA A 45 -13.93 0.94 7.39
N ARG A 46 -14.81 1.26 6.43
CA ARG A 46 -14.49 1.15 4.99
C ARG A 46 -13.35 2.08 4.58
N PHE A 47 -13.32 3.31 5.07
CA PHE A 47 -12.24 4.25 4.77
C PHE A 47 -10.90 3.82 5.36
N VAL A 48 -10.89 3.34 6.60
CA VAL A 48 -9.70 2.80 7.25
C VAL A 48 -9.17 1.60 6.48
N GLU A 49 -10.06 0.66 6.13
CA GLU A 49 -9.68 -0.54 5.39
C GLU A 49 -9.18 -0.21 3.98
N GLN A 50 -9.80 0.77 3.30
CA GLN A 50 -9.31 1.25 2.01
C GLN A 50 -7.92 1.90 2.15
N ASN A 51 -7.72 2.79 3.12
CA ASN A 51 -6.42 3.40 3.37
C ASN A 51 -5.35 2.33 3.68
N ARG A 52 -5.69 1.29 4.45
CA ARG A 52 -4.79 0.18 4.77
C ARG A 52 -4.34 -0.56 3.50
N ARG A 53 -5.28 -0.94 2.63
CA ARG A 53 -4.98 -1.62 1.36
C ARG A 53 -4.14 -0.74 0.43
N ASP A 54 -4.51 0.54 0.30
CA ASP A 54 -3.75 1.49 -0.53
C ASP A 54 -2.31 1.65 -0.01
N ILE A 55 -2.10 1.67 1.31
CA ILE A 55 -0.78 1.74 1.94
C ILE A 55 0.03 0.47 1.65
N GLU A 56 -0.58 -0.70 1.87
CA GLU A 56 0.06 -2.01 1.63
C GLU A 56 0.49 -2.13 0.16
N GLU A 57 -0.41 -1.90 -0.78
CA GLU A 57 -0.12 -1.98 -2.23
C GLU A 57 1.02 -1.03 -2.63
N ARG A 58 0.98 0.23 -2.17
CA ARG A 58 2.03 1.21 -2.49
C ARG A 58 3.36 0.88 -1.82
N SER A 59 3.33 0.33 -0.61
CA SER A 59 4.54 -0.07 0.11
C SER A 59 5.23 -1.26 -0.59
N GLU A 60 4.46 -2.21 -1.11
CA GLU A 60 4.95 -3.34 -1.90
C GLU A 60 5.55 -2.88 -3.22
N GLN A 61 4.89 -1.97 -3.93
CA GLN A 61 5.42 -1.34 -5.16
C GLN A 61 6.76 -0.63 -4.88
N LEU A 62 6.87 0.14 -3.80
CA LEU A 62 8.12 0.82 -3.45
C LEU A 62 9.24 -0.15 -3.08
N LYS A 63 8.90 -1.25 -2.39
CA LYS A 63 9.87 -2.28 -1.98
C LYS A 63 10.45 -3.01 -3.20
N THR A 64 9.60 -3.45 -4.12
CA THR A 64 10.03 -4.13 -5.36
C THR A 64 10.93 -3.22 -6.19
N PHE A 65 10.56 -1.95 -6.34
CA PHE A 65 11.33 -0.97 -7.07
C PHE A 65 12.69 -0.65 -6.43
N SER A 66 12.74 -0.49 -5.10
CA SER A 66 13.99 -0.31 -4.35
C SER A 66 14.94 -1.49 -4.53
N ASN A 67 14.43 -2.72 -4.44
CA ASN A 67 15.24 -3.93 -4.61
C ASN A 67 15.81 -4.05 -6.03
N LEU A 68 15.00 -3.75 -7.04
CA LEU A 68 15.44 -3.82 -8.43
C LEU A 68 16.50 -2.74 -8.72
N ALA A 69 16.34 -1.52 -8.21
CA ALA A 69 17.36 -0.48 -8.30
C ALA A 69 18.69 -0.88 -7.64
N ALA A 70 18.64 -1.55 -6.48
CA ALA A 70 19.82 -2.07 -5.79
C ALA A 70 20.55 -3.14 -6.61
N LEU A 71 19.81 -4.09 -7.20
CA LEU A 71 20.39 -5.13 -8.07
C LEU A 71 21.06 -4.51 -9.30
N LEU A 72 20.41 -3.54 -9.95
CA LEU A 72 20.98 -2.86 -11.11
C LEU A 72 22.28 -2.12 -10.77
N ALA A 73 22.31 -1.42 -9.63
CA ALA A 73 23.52 -0.76 -9.13
C ALA A 73 24.65 -1.78 -8.82
N GLY A 74 24.29 -2.91 -8.18
CA GLY A 74 25.23 -3.99 -7.89
C GLY A 74 25.83 -4.61 -9.15
N PHE A 75 25.02 -4.90 -10.17
CA PHE A 75 25.52 -5.42 -11.45
C PHE A 75 26.41 -4.43 -12.18
N ALA A 76 26.09 -3.14 -12.13
CA ALA A 76 26.95 -2.10 -12.70
C ALA A 76 28.32 -2.05 -12.00
N LEU A 77 28.35 -2.16 -10.67
CA LEU A 77 29.58 -2.18 -9.89
C LEU A 77 30.42 -3.45 -10.14
N LEU A 78 29.77 -4.62 -10.23
CA LEU A 78 30.44 -5.88 -10.60
C LEU A 78 31.09 -5.78 -11.98
N GLY A 79 30.49 -5.03 -12.91
CA GLY A 79 31.09 -4.72 -14.20
C GLY A 79 32.49 -4.13 -14.05
N ILE A 80 32.66 -3.08 -13.24
CA ILE A 80 33.99 -2.47 -12.99
C ILE A 80 34.96 -3.50 -12.41
N LEU A 81 34.52 -4.29 -11.43
CA LEU A 81 35.40 -5.24 -10.73
C LEU A 81 35.86 -6.40 -11.62
N GLN A 82 35.10 -6.74 -12.66
CA GLN A 82 35.43 -7.85 -13.55
C GLN A 82 36.33 -7.43 -14.72
N PHE A 83 36.39 -6.15 -15.08
CA PHE A 83 37.26 -5.66 -16.14
C PHE A 83 38.66 -5.39 -15.60
N ASP A 84 39.58 -6.29 -15.91
CA ASP A 84 41.01 -6.08 -15.69
C ASP A 84 41.58 -5.23 -16.84
N PHE A 85 41.85 -3.94 -16.58
CA PHE A 85 42.35 -3.01 -17.58
C PHE A 85 43.85 -3.16 -17.88
N GLU A 86 44.61 -3.91 -17.06
CA GLU A 86 46.07 -3.99 -17.20
C GLU A 86 46.49 -4.77 -18.46
N ASN A 87 45.66 -5.71 -18.90
CA ASN A 87 45.96 -6.60 -20.02
C ASN A 87 45.42 -6.13 -21.39
N HIS A 88 44.70 -5.01 -21.45
CA HIS A 88 44.00 -4.55 -22.66
C HIS A 88 44.69 -3.34 -23.32
N GLY A 89 46.00 -3.41 -23.51
CA GLY A 89 46.84 -2.30 -24.00
C GLY A 89 46.48 -1.72 -25.39
N GLY A 90 45.52 -2.31 -26.10
CA GLY A 90 45.00 -1.82 -27.39
C GLY A 90 43.68 -1.05 -27.33
N ALA A 91 42.98 -1.02 -26.18
CA ALA A 91 41.70 -0.32 -26.09
C ALA A 91 41.90 1.21 -26.07
N ASP A 92 41.10 1.92 -26.85
CA ASP A 92 41.12 3.39 -26.87
C ASP A 92 40.78 3.95 -25.48
N LEU A 93 41.65 4.82 -24.97
CA LEU A 93 41.50 5.48 -23.67
C LEU A 93 40.15 6.19 -23.55
N GLY A 94 39.64 6.74 -24.65
CA GLY A 94 38.33 7.39 -24.68
C GLY A 94 37.18 6.46 -24.28
N VAL A 95 37.20 5.21 -24.73
CA VAL A 95 36.15 4.20 -24.42
C VAL A 95 36.20 3.80 -22.96
N ILE A 96 37.39 3.67 -22.37
CA ILE A 96 37.58 3.35 -20.95
C ILE A 96 37.04 4.48 -20.07
N ILE A 97 37.36 5.74 -20.40
CA ILE A 97 36.84 6.90 -19.67
C ILE A 97 35.32 6.97 -19.78
N ALA A 98 34.77 6.78 -20.99
CA ALA A 98 33.33 6.75 -21.19
C ALA A 98 32.66 5.64 -20.38
N PHE A 99 33.26 4.46 -20.30
CA PHE A 99 32.76 3.35 -19.49
C PHE A 99 32.69 3.71 -18.01
N GLY A 100 33.77 4.27 -17.45
CA GLY A 100 33.80 4.72 -16.04
C GLY A 100 32.74 5.77 -15.72
N ILE A 101 32.54 6.74 -16.62
CA ILE A 101 31.47 7.75 -16.48
C ILE A 101 30.09 7.10 -16.49
N MET A 102 29.85 6.16 -17.41
CA MET A 102 28.56 5.49 -17.53
C MET A 102 28.24 4.61 -16.33
N VAL A 103 29.22 3.87 -15.79
CA VAL A 103 29.00 3.09 -14.55
C VAL A 103 28.64 4.03 -13.39
N SER A 104 29.40 5.12 -13.23
CA SER A 104 29.17 6.11 -12.17
C SER A 104 27.77 6.72 -12.28
N LEU A 105 27.33 7.02 -13.50
CA LEU A 105 25.99 7.54 -13.79
C LEU A 105 24.90 6.52 -13.43
N VAL A 106 25.05 5.26 -13.83
CA VAL A 106 24.08 4.18 -13.51
C VAL A 106 23.94 4.00 -12.00
N VAL A 107 25.07 3.92 -11.30
CA VAL A 107 25.09 3.74 -9.84
C VAL A 107 24.47 4.96 -9.15
N ALA A 108 24.83 6.18 -9.55
CA ALA A 108 24.27 7.40 -8.98
C ALA A 108 22.76 7.52 -9.20
N LEU A 109 22.27 7.26 -10.41
CA LEU A 109 20.83 7.30 -10.72
C LEU A 109 20.05 6.23 -9.94
N SER A 110 20.58 5.00 -9.89
CA SER A 110 19.92 3.88 -9.21
C SER A 110 19.91 4.06 -7.68
N LEU A 111 21.00 4.53 -7.08
CA LEU A 111 21.07 4.82 -5.64
C LEU A 111 20.16 5.98 -5.24
N ASN A 112 20.14 7.08 -6.01
CA ASN A 112 19.24 8.19 -5.73
C ASN A 112 17.77 7.75 -5.82
N SER A 113 17.44 6.94 -6.81
CA SER A 113 16.10 6.37 -6.93
C SER A 113 15.72 5.49 -5.73
N MET A 114 16.61 4.57 -5.34
CA MET A 114 16.45 3.70 -4.18
C MET A 114 16.24 4.52 -2.89
N MET A 115 17.06 5.55 -2.68
CA MET A 115 16.97 6.44 -1.52
C MET A 115 15.64 7.19 -1.47
N ILE A 116 15.20 7.76 -2.59
CA ILE A 116 13.89 8.45 -2.67
C ILE A 116 12.76 7.47 -2.32
N CYS A 117 12.76 6.26 -2.89
CA CYS A 117 11.75 5.26 -2.60
C CYS A 117 11.78 4.77 -1.14
N GLY A 118 12.97 4.61 -0.55
CA GLY A 118 13.12 4.29 0.86
C GLY A 118 12.57 5.38 1.79
N LEU A 119 12.84 6.66 1.47
CA LEU A 119 12.30 7.79 2.23
C LEU A 119 10.77 7.90 2.13
N ILE A 120 10.22 7.66 0.93
CA ILE A 120 8.76 7.64 0.72
C ILE A 120 8.15 6.47 1.50
N HIS A 121 8.74 5.28 1.44
CA HIS A 121 8.28 4.11 2.17
C HIS A 121 8.28 4.37 3.69
N ALA A 122 9.36 4.94 4.24
CA ALA A 122 9.44 5.30 5.64
C ALA A 122 8.39 6.36 6.04
N SER A 123 8.15 7.36 5.19
CA SER A 123 7.09 8.37 5.39
C SER A 123 5.71 7.71 5.45
N ILE A 124 5.41 6.80 4.54
CA ILE A 124 4.13 6.10 4.47
C ILE A 124 3.93 5.23 5.70
N MET A 125 4.95 4.48 6.12
CA MET A 125 4.85 3.65 7.32
C MET A 125 4.62 4.49 8.58
N LYS A 126 5.32 5.62 8.69
CA LYS A 126 5.15 6.53 9.82
C LYS A 126 3.73 7.13 9.86
N THR A 127 3.23 7.61 8.72
CA THR A 127 1.87 8.19 8.67
C THR A 127 0.78 7.12 8.69
N GLY A 128 1.11 5.88 8.33
CA GLY A 128 0.21 4.73 8.33
C GLY A 128 -0.51 4.53 9.66
N HIS A 129 0.24 4.62 10.76
CA HIS A 129 -0.30 4.52 12.12
C HIS A 129 -1.28 5.65 12.46
N ASP A 130 -1.06 6.85 11.92
CA ASP A 130 -1.90 8.01 12.22
C ASP A 130 -3.28 7.93 11.56
N TYR A 131 -3.46 7.18 10.46
CA TYR A 131 -4.76 7.05 9.78
C TYR A 131 -5.76 6.18 10.53
N VAL A 132 -5.30 5.40 11.52
CA VAL A 132 -6.13 4.52 12.37
C VAL A 132 -6.18 5.07 13.80
N SER A 133 -6.04 6.39 13.96
CA SER A 133 -6.08 7.00 15.29
C SER A 133 -7.52 7.19 15.76
N GLU A 134 -7.78 6.81 17.02
CA GLU A 134 -9.06 7.00 17.69
C GLU A 134 -9.47 8.48 17.73
N GLU A 135 -8.52 9.40 17.79
CA GLU A 135 -8.77 10.85 17.75
C GLU A 135 -9.40 11.27 16.41
N GLN A 136 -8.92 10.75 15.28
CA GLN A 136 -9.49 11.06 13.97
C GLN A 136 -10.86 10.41 13.79
N GLU A 137 -11.06 9.21 14.34
CA GLU A 137 -12.39 8.62 14.42
C GLU A 137 -13.34 9.50 15.23
N ALA A 138 -12.92 9.98 16.40
CA ALA A 138 -13.75 10.86 17.24
C ALA A 138 -14.11 12.19 16.55
N GLU A 139 -13.16 12.84 15.88
CA GLU A 139 -13.41 14.05 15.08
C GLU A 139 -14.40 13.78 13.93
N PHE A 140 -14.25 12.63 13.27
CA PHE A 140 -15.13 12.20 12.21
C PHE A 140 -16.55 11.91 12.72
N MET A 141 -16.67 11.18 13.84
CA MET A 141 -17.96 10.90 14.49
C MET A 141 -18.65 12.18 14.96
N ALA A 142 -17.91 13.13 15.53
CA ALA A 142 -18.43 14.43 15.91
C ALA A 142 -18.99 15.19 14.70
N SER A 143 -18.26 15.18 13.58
CA SER A 143 -18.70 15.79 12.32
C SER A 143 -19.95 15.11 11.75
N CYS A 144 -20.04 13.78 11.83
CA CYS A 144 -21.21 13.01 11.41
C CYS A 144 -22.45 13.29 12.26
N ARG A 145 -22.26 13.41 13.58
CA ARG A 145 -23.33 13.81 14.51
C ARG A 145 -23.84 15.21 14.20
N ASP A 146 -22.92 16.15 14.01
CA ASP A 146 -23.23 17.52 13.62
C ASP A 146 -24.00 17.61 12.30
N PHE A 147 -23.63 16.76 11.35
CA PHE A 147 -24.31 16.61 10.07
C PHE A 147 -25.72 16.05 10.24
N ALA A 148 -25.90 14.99 11.03
CA ALA A 148 -27.21 14.38 11.27
C ALA A 148 -28.21 15.38 11.88
N LEU A 149 -27.74 16.25 12.78
CA LEU A 149 -28.56 17.30 13.41
C LEU A 149 -28.92 18.46 12.45
N ARG A 150 -28.06 18.75 11.48
CA ARG A 150 -28.19 19.91 10.58
C ARG A 150 -28.55 19.55 9.14
N TRP A 151 -28.85 18.29 8.88
CA TRP A 151 -29.04 17.75 7.55
C TRP A 151 -30.20 18.43 6.80
N LYS A 152 -29.97 18.76 5.54
CA LYS A 152 -31.00 19.15 4.57
C LYS A 152 -30.98 18.20 3.39
N ALA A 153 -32.14 18.03 2.75
CA ALA A 153 -32.24 17.23 1.53
C ALA A 153 -31.24 17.74 0.47
N GLY A 154 -30.34 16.86 0.03
CA GLY A 154 -29.24 17.18 -0.89
C GLY A 154 -27.87 17.34 -0.22
N ASP A 155 -27.80 17.51 1.11
CA ASP A 155 -26.54 17.49 1.84
C ASP A 155 -25.99 16.06 1.91
N ARG A 156 -24.65 15.93 1.84
CA ARG A 156 -23.95 14.64 1.86
C ARG A 156 -23.16 14.45 3.14
N PRO A 157 -23.01 13.20 3.62
CA PRO A 157 -22.25 12.93 4.83
C PRO A 157 -20.81 13.48 4.73
N PRO A 158 -20.25 13.97 5.85
CA PRO A 158 -18.88 14.48 5.88
C PRO A 158 -17.90 13.37 5.52
N ARG A 159 -16.70 13.78 5.11
CA ARG A 159 -15.61 12.88 4.75
C ARG A 159 -14.47 12.98 5.76
N PRO A 160 -13.73 11.89 5.99
CA PRO A 160 -12.43 11.96 6.64
C PRO A 160 -11.54 12.98 5.92
N ARG A 161 -11.01 13.97 6.66
CA ARG A 161 -10.17 15.03 6.09
C ARG A 161 -8.78 14.51 5.72
N ARG A 162 -8.27 13.57 6.52
CA ARG A 162 -6.96 12.93 6.33
C ARG A 162 -7.16 11.57 5.71
N THR A 163 -6.99 11.50 4.39
CA THR A 163 -6.94 10.23 3.65
C THR A 163 -5.53 10.00 3.16
N PHE A 164 -5.16 8.72 2.99
CA PHE A 164 -3.88 8.36 2.42
C PHE A 164 -3.69 8.98 1.03
N GLN A 165 -4.75 9.00 0.21
CA GLN A 165 -4.73 9.59 -1.13
C GLN A 165 -4.35 11.07 -1.12
N ASN A 166 -4.87 11.86 -0.18
CA ASN A 166 -4.52 13.28 -0.05
C ASN A 166 -3.05 13.47 0.38
N HIS A 167 -2.57 12.63 1.29
CA HIS A 167 -1.17 12.65 1.71
C HIS A 167 -0.24 12.26 0.55
N TRP A 168 -0.55 11.17 -0.15
CA TRP A 168 0.20 10.70 -1.30
C TRP A 168 0.27 11.79 -2.37
N ALA A 169 -0.87 12.36 -2.77
CA ALA A 169 -0.93 13.38 -3.81
C ALA A 169 -0.13 14.64 -3.46
N SER A 170 -0.15 15.08 -2.19
CA SER A 170 0.51 16.31 -1.76
C SER A 170 2.00 16.18 -1.47
N ARG A 171 2.45 15.02 -0.95
CA ARG A 171 3.82 14.84 -0.47
C ARG A 171 4.61 13.80 -1.27
N CYS A 172 4.02 12.64 -1.52
CA CYS A 172 4.74 11.50 -2.05
C CYS A 172 4.80 11.51 -3.58
N GLU A 173 3.74 11.93 -4.25
CA GLU A 173 3.55 11.70 -5.68
C GLU A 173 4.63 12.36 -6.54
N ARG A 174 4.99 13.61 -6.22
CA ARG A 174 6.03 14.32 -6.97
C ARG A 174 7.39 13.67 -6.81
N GLU A 175 7.75 13.30 -5.59
CA GLU A 175 9.05 12.68 -5.30
C GLU A 175 9.10 11.25 -5.85
N TRP A 176 8.00 10.50 -5.77
CA TRP A 176 7.87 9.19 -6.40
C TRP A 176 8.07 9.26 -7.91
N ARG A 177 7.44 10.23 -8.60
CA ARG A 177 7.66 10.44 -10.04
C ARG A 177 9.13 10.72 -10.35
N ARG A 178 9.81 11.53 -9.54
CA ARG A 178 11.25 11.80 -9.68
C ARG A 178 12.08 10.52 -9.52
N GLY A 179 11.83 9.73 -8.48
CA GLY A 179 12.48 8.43 -8.29
C GLY A 179 12.25 7.50 -9.48
N PHE A 180 11.00 7.39 -9.94
CA PHE A 180 10.63 6.61 -11.13
C PHE A 180 11.42 7.04 -12.38
N TYR A 181 11.55 8.34 -12.64
CA TYR A 181 12.34 8.82 -13.77
C TYR A 181 13.83 8.55 -13.63
N LEU A 182 14.41 8.72 -12.44
CA LEU A 182 15.83 8.44 -12.19
C LEU A 182 16.16 6.96 -12.44
N PHE A 183 15.32 6.06 -11.93
CA PHE A 183 15.43 4.63 -12.23
C PHE A 183 15.23 4.33 -13.71
N SER A 184 14.21 4.91 -14.33
CA SER A 184 13.94 4.69 -15.75
C SER A 184 15.08 5.18 -16.64
N ALA A 185 15.81 6.21 -16.20
CA ALA A 185 17.01 6.72 -16.88
C ALA A 185 18.26 5.87 -16.59
N SER A 186 18.30 5.10 -15.50
CA SER A 186 19.44 4.22 -15.20
C SER A 186 19.47 2.97 -16.09
N VAL A 187 18.31 2.44 -16.48
CA VAL A 187 18.21 1.31 -17.42
C VAL A 187 18.89 1.55 -18.78
N PRO A 188 18.58 2.63 -19.54
CA PRO A 188 19.27 2.90 -20.81
C PRO A 188 20.75 3.22 -20.59
N SER A 189 21.09 3.88 -19.48
CA SER A 189 22.49 4.13 -19.10
C SER A 189 23.25 2.81 -18.86
N PHE A 190 22.58 1.81 -18.27
CA PHE A 190 23.14 0.48 -18.04
C PHE A 190 23.33 -0.29 -19.35
N ILE A 191 22.39 -0.20 -20.30
CA ILE A 191 22.57 -0.81 -21.63
C ILE A 191 23.75 -0.16 -22.38
N ALA A 192 23.87 1.16 -22.31
CA ALA A 192 25.01 1.87 -22.90
C ALA A 192 26.34 1.49 -22.22
N MET A 193 26.34 1.32 -20.90
CA MET A 193 27.49 0.79 -20.14
C MET A 193 27.87 -0.62 -20.62
N LEU A 194 26.90 -1.53 -20.79
CA LEU A 194 27.16 -2.88 -21.33
C LEU A 194 27.68 -2.85 -22.78
N THR A 195 27.24 -1.87 -23.56
CA THR A 195 27.74 -1.67 -24.93
C THR A 195 29.21 -1.29 -24.88
N LEU A 196 29.60 -0.29 -24.08
CA LEU A 196 31.00 0.11 -23.91
C LEU A 196 31.86 -1.04 -23.37
N ALA A 197 31.34 -1.81 -22.43
CA ALA A 197 31.98 -3.02 -21.92
C ALA A 197 32.26 -4.05 -23.02
N ALA A 198 31.34 -4.23 -23.97
CA ALA A 198 31.56 -5.12 -25.12
C ALA A 198 32.69 -4.63 -26.02
N TRP A 199 32.79 -3.32 -26.26
CA TRP A 199 33.86 -2.72 -27.05
C TRP A 199 35.23 -2.84 -26.37
N ILE A 200 35.29 -2.74 -25.04
CA ILE A 200 36.52 -2.95 -24.28
C ILE A 200 36.93 -4.43 -24.34
N LYS A 201 35.97 -5.35 -24.13
CA LYS A 201 36.22 -6.79 -24.05
C LYS A 201 36.59 -7.43 -25.39
N PHE A 202 35.95 -6.99 -26.47
CA PHE A 202 36.12 -7.58 -27.81
C PHE A 202 36.86 -6.64 -28.75
N TYR A 203 37.85 -5.89 -28.25
CA TYR A 203 38.60 -4.94 -29.06
C TYR A 203 39.30 -5.62 -30.26
N ASP A 204 39.77 -6.87 -30.09
CA ASP A 204 40.36 -7.68 -31.16
C ASP A 204 39.34 -8.26 -32.14
N GLN A 205 38.06 -8.36 -31.75
CA GLN A 205 36.99 -9.00 -32.52
C GLN A 205 35.85 -8.02 -32.78
N ILE A 206 36.07 -7.08 -33.70
CA ILE A 206 35.13 -6.01 -34.05
C ILE A 206 33.76 -6.57 -34.46
N GLU A 207 33.72 -7.70 -35.17
CA GLU A 207 32.47 -8.33 -35.59
C GLU A 207 31.57 -8.68 -34.40
N THR A 208 32.15 -9.29 -33.35
CA THR A 208 31.44 -9.64 -32.11
C THR A 208 30.91 -8.40 -31.40
N ALA A 209 31.72 -7.33 -31.32
CA ALA A 209 31.32 -6.07 -30.70
C ALA A 209 30.15 -5.39 -31.44
N ILE A 210 30.17 -5.39 -32.78
CA ILE A 210 29.09 -4.85 -33.62
C ILE A 210 27.79 -5.63 -33.40
N VAL A 211 27.85 -6.96 -33.42
CA VAL A 211 26.66 -7.81 -33.22
C VAL A 211 26.06 -7.59 -31.82
N MET A 212 26.89 -7.56 -30.77
CA MET A 212 26.43 -7.31 -29.41
C MET A 212 25.81 -5.91 -29.26
N THR A 213 26.42 -4.90 -29.86
CA THR A 213 25.88 -3.53 -29.91
C THR A 213 24.53 -3.48 -30.61
N GLY A 214 24.37 -4.21 -31.72
CA GLY A 214 23.11 -4.30 -32.45
C GLY A 214 21.98 -4.90 -31.61
N ILE A 215 22.25 -5.99 -30.88
CA ILE A 215 21.28 -6.63 -29.99
C ILE A 215 20.89 -5.71 -28.83
N LEU A 216 21.87 -5.08 -28.18
CA LEU A 216 21.63 -4.14 -27.08
C LEU A 216 20.87 -2.89 -27.56
N GLY A 217 21.18 -2.38 -28.75
CA GLY A 217 20.47 -1.26 -29.38
C GLY A 217 19.01 -1.59 -29.70
N ALA A 218 18.74 -2.78 -30.24
CA ALA A 218 17.38 -3.25 -30.48
C ALA A 218 16.58 -3.41 -29.16
N SER A 219 17.21 -3.97 -28.12
CA SER A 219 16.63 -4.08 -26.78
C SER A 219 16.30 -2.71 -26.18
N LEU A 220 17.20 -1.73 -26.33
CA LEU A 220 16.98 -0.35 -25.89
C LEU A 220 15.81 0.31 -26.64
N ALA A 221 15.71 0.14 -27.95
CA ALA A 221 14.60 0.68 -28.73
C ALA A 221 13.25 0.08 -28.28
N PHE A 222 13.21 -1.23 -28.04
CA PHE A 222 12.03 -1.90 -27.47
C PHE A 222 11.67 -1.35 -26.09
N TYR A 223 12.66 -1.21 -25.20
CA TYR A 223 12.48 -0.63 -23.87
C TYR A 223 11.91 0.79 -23.94
N LEU A 224 12.47 1.67 -24.77
CA LEU A 224 11.99 3.05 -24.93
C LEU A 224 10.57 3.09 -25.50
N GLY A 225 10.23 2.21 -26.44
CA GLY A 225 8.88 2.07 -26.98
C GLY A 225 7.86 1.56 -25.96
N ALA A 226 8.25 0.60 -25.11
CA ALA A 226 7.43 0.15 -24.00
C ALA A 226 7.25 1.27 -22.95
N GLN A 227 8.35 1.91 -22.56
CA GLN A 227 8.35 2.97 -21.56
C GLN A 227 7.52 4.18 -22.00
N GLY A 228 7.63 4.60 -23.26
CA GLY A 228 6.84 5.71 -23.80
C GLY A 228 5.33 5.45 -23.81
N ARG A 229 4.89 4.20 -23.99
CA ARG A 229 3.48 3.81 -23.92
C ARG A 229 2.98 3.75 -22.48
N TRP A 230 3.70 3.04 -21.61
CA TRP A 230 3.26 2.79 -20.24
C TRP A 230 3.47 3.99 -19.30
N ALA A 231 4.57 4.73 -19.43
CA ALA A 231 4.82 5.89 -18.59
C ALA A 231 3.71 6.94 -18.75
N LYS A 232 3.22 7.15 -19.98
CA LYS A 232 2.10 8.06 -20.23
C LYS A 232 0.84 7.68 -19.47
N HIS A 233 0.50 6.39 -19.43
CA HIS A 233 -0.68 5.89 -18.69
C HIS A 233 -0.49 6.06 -17.18
N ILE A 234 0.64 5.57 -16.66
CA ILE A 234 1.00 5.65 -15.23
C ILE A 234 1.00 7.10 -14.70
N ILE A 235 1.40 8.07 -15.54
CA ILE A 235 1.46 9.49 -15.16
C ILE A 235 0.13 10.22 -15.38
N SER A 236 -0.67 9.84 -16.39
CA SER A 236 -1.88 10.57 -16.81
C SER A 236 -3.14 10.25 -16.00
N ASP A 237 -3.28 9.02 -15.47
CA ASP A 237 -4.56 8.51 -14.95
C ASP A 237 -5.22 9.36 -13.85
N LYS A 238 -4.44 10.23 -13.19
CA LYS A 238 -4.95 11.08 -12.11
C LYS A 238 -5.51 12.42 -12.56
N ALA A 239 -5.07 12.96 -13.70
CA ALA A 239 -5.64 14.19 -14.25
C ALA A 239 -7.07 13.93 -14.75
N THR A 240 -7.28 12.77 -15.37
CA THR A 240 -8.58 12.33 -15.88
C THR A 240 -9.54 11.94 -14.75
N ALA A 241 -9.11 11.21 -13.72
CA ALA A 241 -9.97 10.87 -12.59
C ALA A 241 -10.51 12.13 -11.84
N ALA A 242 -9.66 13.13 -11.61
CA ALA A 242 -10.08 14.39 -10.98
C ALA A 242 -10.98 15.25 -11.89
N SER A 243 -10.86 15.11 -13.22
CA SER A 243 -11.69 15.82 -14.19
C SER A 243 -13.02 15.12 -14.50
N SER A 244 -13.05 13.78 -14.45
CA SER A 244 -14.25 12.97 -14.65
C SER A 244 -15.28 13.21 -13.54
N ASP A 245 -14.81 13.46 -12.31
CA ASP A 245 -15.68 13.84 -11.17
C ASP A 245 -16.40 15.19 -11.39
N ARG A 246 -15.92 16.03 -12.33
CA ARG A 246 -16.53 17.31 -12.71
C ARG A 246 -17.37 17.25 -13.97
N ALA A 247 -17.10 16.32 -14.88
CA ALA A 247 -17.74 16.26 -16.19
C ALA A 247 -19.01 15.38 -16.16
N GLY A 248 -20.09 15.91 -15.58
CA GLY A 248 -21.44 15.61 -16.08
C GLY A 248 -22.02 14.21 -15.84
N GLU A 249 -21.50 13.39 -14.91
CA GLU A 249 -22.26 12.21 -14.49
C GLU A 249 -23.64 12.68 -14.00
N PRO A 250 -24.76 12.16 -14.57
CA PRO A 250 -26.09 12.58 -14.21
C PRO A 250 -26.21 12.42 -12.70
N VAL A 251 -26.50 13.53 -12.03
CA VAL A 251 -26.66 13.57 -10.58
C VAL A 251 -27.72 12.54 -10.25
N LEU A 252 -27.30 11.33 -9.87
CA LEU A 252 -28.13 10.39 -9.13
C LEU A 252 -28.60 11.23 -7.95
N ARG A 253 -29.86 11.65 -8.03
CA ARG A 253 -30.48 12.51 -7.02
C ARG A 253 -30.21 11.83 -5.69
N SER A 254 -29.67 12.59 -4.73
CA SER A 254 -29.56 12.13 -3.33
C SER A 254 -30.87 11.41 -3.02
N LEU A 255 -30.78 10.12 -2.72
CA LEU A 255 -31.95 9.28 -2.46
C LEU A 255 -32.51 9.61 -1.06
N GLY A 256 -31.82 10.51 -0.35
CA GLY A 256 -32.08 10.85 1.03
C GLY A 256 -31.35 9.89 1.96
N LEU A 257 -31.26 10.32 3.22
CA LEU A 257 -30.94 9.41 4.31
C LEU A 257 -31.99 8.28 4.36
N PRO A 258 -31.59 7.02 4.60
CA PRO A 258 -30.27 6.57 5.03
C PRO A 258 -29.30 6.17 3.89
N PHE A 259 -29.77 6.08 2.65
CA PHE A 259 -29.00 5.46 1.55
C PHE A 259 -27.78 6.28 1.11
N ASP A 260 -27.79 7.59 1.36
CA ASP A 260 -26.67 8.48 1.03
C ASP A 260 -25.36 8.14 1.78
N TRP A 261 -25.43 7.40 2.91
CA TRP A 261 -24.25 6.88 3.62
C TRP A 261 -23.51 5.78 2.86
N HIS A 262 -24.16 5.13 1.89
CA HIS A 262 -23.56 4.07 1.09
C HIS A 262 -23.03 4.55 -0.25
N GLN A 263 -23.36 5.79 -0.65
CA GLN A 263 -22.86 6.36 -1.88
C GLN A 263 -21.39 6.73 -1.75
N GLN A 264 -20.65 6.52 -2.84
CA GLN A 264 -19.25 6.91 -2.88
C GLN A 264 -19.18 8.44 -2.67
N PRO A 265 -18.32 8.91 -1.76
CA PRO A 265 -18.28 10.33 -1.52
C PRO A 265 -17.73 11.05 -2.78
N ARG A 266 -18.56 11.87 -3.43
CA ARG A 266 -18.19 12.71 -4.60
C ARG A 266 -17.25 13.85 -4.25
N GLN A 267 -16.09 14.02 -4.87
CA GLN A 267 -15.14 15.10 -4.51
C GLN A 267 -15.72 16.50 -4.80
N GLY A 268 -16.58 16.98 -3.91
CA GLY A 268 -17.14 18.31 -3.97
C GLY A 268 -16.06 19.34 -3.66
N PRO A 269 -16.19 20.58 -4.17
CA PRO A 269 -15.34 21.68 -3.74
C PRO A 269 -15.44 21.75 -2.22
N SER A 270 -14.32 21.46 -1.55
CA SER A 270 -14.20 21.44 -0.09
C SER A 270 -14.95 22.65 0.45
N ALA A 271 -16.08 22.40 1.11
CA ALA A 271 -16.85 23.47 1.73
C ALA A 271 -15.87 24.22 2.60
N ARG A 272 -15.56 25.48 2.22
CA ARG A 272 -14.57 26.29 2.92
C ARG A 272 -14.96 26.23 4.39
N PRO A 273 -14.07 25.77 5.29
CA PRO A 273 -14.39 25.72 6.70
C PRO A 273 -14.84 27.12 7.09
N SER A 274 -16.09 27.24 7.51
CA SER A 274 -16.62 28.47 8.07
C SER A 274 -15.66 28.89 9.17
N THR A 275 -15.13 30.08 8.98
CA THR A 275 -13.98 30.61 9.70
C THR A 275 -14.34 30.78 11.17
N GLN A 276 -14.08 29.78 12.00
CA GLN A 276 -13.96 29.88 13.46
C GLN A 276 -13.45 28.55 14.06
N GLN A 277 -12.26 28.12 13.66
CA GLN A 277 -11.50 27.14 14.45
C GLN A 277 -10.44 27.91 15.24
N PRO A 278 -10.42 27.82 16.58
CA PRO A 278 -9.44 28.56 17.39
C PRO A 278 -8.04 28.13 16.98
N ARG A 279 -7.23 29.15 16.71
CA ARG A 279 -5.86 29.08 16.20
C ARG A 279 -4.97 28.36 17.24
N HIS A 280 -4.94 27.03 17.24
CA HIS A 280 -3.90 26.28 17.95
C HIS A 280 -2.56 26.54 17.24
N ARG A 281 -1.83 27.49 17.82
CA ARG A 281 -0.59 28.07 17.35
C ARG A 281 0.53 27.03 17.51
N ARG A 282 1.18 26.69 16.39
CA ARG A 282 2.59 26.22 16.27
C ARG A 282 3.02 25.00 17.10
N MET A 283 3.14 23.84 16.44
CA MET A 283 4.21 22.86 16.72
C MET A 283 4.89 22.27 15.47
N SER A 284 4.74 22.88 14.29
CA SER A 284 5.40 22.37 13.07
C SER A 284 6.90 22.74 12.93
N ALA A 285 7.46 23.56 13.82
CA ALA A 285 8.89 23.92 13.79
C ALA A 285 9.79 22.94 14.59
N ALA A 286 9.21 22.06 15.42
CA ALA A 286 9.98 21.13 16.26
C ALA A 286 10.43 19.86 15.51
N PHE A 287 9.83 19.54 14.36
CA PHE A 287 10.12 18.29 13.65
C PHE A 287 11.40 18.36 12.81
N GLY A 288 11.72 19.53 12.24
CA GLY A 288 12.99 19.75 11.53
C GLY A 288 14.21 19.66 12.46
N ASN A 289 14.08 20.16 13.69
CA ASN A 289 15.18 20.14 14.67
C ASN A 289 15.42 18.75 15.28
N ARG A 290 14.41 17.86 15.32
CA ARG A 290 14.57 16.53 15.91
C ARG A 290 15.36 15.57 15.01
N ILE A 291 15.27 15.71 13.68
CA ILE A 291 16.09 14.93 12.74
C ILE A 291 17.53 15.46 12.72
N GLN A 292 17.72 16.77 12.88
CA GLN A 292 19.04 17.39 12.97
C GLN A 292 19.78 16.98 14.26
N ALA A 293 19.05 16.75 15.37
CA ALA A 293 19.63 16.24 16.62
C ALA A 293 20.11 14.78 16.55
N TYR A 294 19.46 13.91 15.75
CA TYR A 294 19.92 12.53 15.54
C TYR A 294 21.12 12.44 14.58
N LEU A 295 21.31 13.41 13.69
CA LEU A 295 22.46 13.46 12.77
C LEU A 295 23.70 14.12 13.40
N GLN A 296 23.56 14.76 14.58
CA GLN A 296 24.65 15.45 15.27
C GLN A 296 25.20 14.70 16.50
N THR A 297 24.72 13.50 16.81
CA THR A 297 25.36 12.64 17.81
C THR A 297 26.49 11.83 17.17
N PRO A 298 27.78 12.15 17.43
CA PRO A 298 28.89 11.32 16.99
C PRO A 298 28.90 10.05 17.84
N HIS A 299 28.28 8.98 17.36
CA HIS A 299 28.54 7.64 17.90
C HIS A 299 29.90 7.20 17.42
N PHE A 300 30.87 7.41 18.31
CA PHE A 300 32.22 6.92 18.34
C PHE A 300 32.24 5.40 18.08
N TRP A 301 32.50 5.00 16.84
CA TRP A 301 32.90 3.62 16.52
C TRP A 301 34.37 3.49 16.90
N ASN A 302 34.65 2.81 18.02
CA ASN A 302 36.00 2.44 18.42
C ASN A 302 36.21 0.96 18.07
N PRO A 303 37.08 0.60 17.11
CA PRO A 303 37.42 -0.77 16.84
C PRO A 303 38.73 -1.11 17.57
N GLU A 304 38.65 -1.72 18.75
CA GLU A 304 39.80 -2.38 19.37
C GLU A 304 39.53 -3.89 19.52
N SER A 305 40.54 -4.62 19.11
CA SER A 305 40.71 -6.05 18.83
C SER A 305 40.61 -7.00 20.06
N PRO A 306 40.50 -8.33 19.82
CA PRO A 306 40.31 -9.31 20.87
C PRO A 306 41.65 -9.79 21.47
N THR A 307 41.72 -9.90 22.79
CA THR A 307 42.74 -10.68 23.49
C THR A 307 42.10 -11.77 24.34
N SER A 308 42.23 -13.00 23.84
CA SER A 308 42.61 -14.21 24.59
C SER A 308 42.74 -14.08 26.12
N SER A 309 41.93 -14.84 26.86
CA SER A 309 42.39 -15.46 28.10
C SER A 309 41.57 -16.71 28.44
N GLN A 310 42.31 -17.81 28.57
CA GLN A 310 41.91 -19.13 29.06
C GLN A 310 41.52 -19.09 30.55
N HIS A 311 40.49 -19.84 30.96
CA HIS A 311 40.34 -20.44 32.31
C HIS A 311 39.34 -21.60 32.18
N SER A 312 39.80 -22.86 32.11
CA SER A 312 40.07 -23.78 33.23
C SER A 312 38.81 -24.31 33.91
N CYS A 313 38.53 -25.59 33.66
CA CYS A 313 37.53 -26.42 34.31
C CYS A 313 37.83 -26.65 35.80
N GLN A 314 36.79 -26.65 36.65
CA GLN A 314 36.64 -27.59 37.77
C GLN A 314 35.15 -27.66 38.21
N PRO A 315 34.66 -28.83 38.67
CA PRO A 315 33.28 -29.03 39.11
C PRO A 315 33.15 -28.82 40.63
N ALA A 316 32.01 -28.31 41.08
CA ALA A 316 31.66 -28.23 42.51
C ALA A 316 30.20 -28.68 42.75
N ASP A 317 30.04 -29.30 43.91
CA ASP A 317 28.98 -30.16 44.42
C ASP A 317 27.56 -29.56 44.57
N PRO A 318 26.52 -30.43 44.75
CA PRO A 318 25.12 -30.00 44.84
C PRO A 318 24.75 -29.36 46.17
N VAL A 319 24.08 -28.21 46.08
CA VAL A 319 23.45 -27.50 47.20
C VAL A 319 22.13 -28.17 47.58
N LYS A 320 22.05 -28.57 48.85
CA LYS A 320 20.87 -29.04 49.56
C LYS A 320 19.99 -27.84 49.91
N VAL A 321 18.79 -27.75 49.33
CA VAL A 321 17.77 -26.77 49.73
C VAL A 321 16.62 -27.49 50.41
N GLU A 322 16.50 -27.25 51.71
CA GLU A 322 15.40 -27.64 52.57
C GLU A 322 14.46 -26.43 52.65
N MET A 323 13.24 -26.53 52.11
CA MET A 323 12.16 -25.60 52.45
C MET A 323 10.82 -26.34 52.52
N SER A 324 10.22 -26.15 53.70
CA SER A 324 8.92 -26.57 54.18
C SER A 324 7.79 -25.70 53.60
N GLY A 325 6.59 -26.27 53.47
CA GLY A 325 5.35 -25.49 53.61
C GLY A 325 4.42 -25.37 52.39
N GLU A 326 3.50 -26.34 52.30
CA GLU A 326 2.06 -26.25 51.97
C GLU A 326 1.46 -25.43 50.81
N HIS A 327 0.56 -26.15 50.11
CA HIS A 327 -0.73 -25.77 49.50
C HIS A 327 -0.89 -25.56 47.97
N VAL A 328 -1.36 -26.65 47.34
CA VAL A 328 -2.66 -26.85 46.63
C VAL A 328 -2.96 -26.11 45.30
N HIS A 329 -3.08 -26.97 44.26
CA HIS A 329 -3.93 -26.97 43.05
C HIS A 329 -4.16 -25.67 42.25
N ALA A 330 -3.67 -25.68 41.00
CA ALA A 330 -4.50 -25.59 39.81
C ALA A 330 -3.77 -26.21 38.61
N GLN A 331 -4.40 -27.23 38.02
CA GLN A 331 -3.95 -27.97 36.86
C GLN A 331 -4.78 -27.48 35.68
N GLU A 332 -4.16 -26.74 34.76
CA GLU A 332 -4.78 -26.38 33.49
C GLU A 332 -3.82 -26.79 32.37
N GLY A 333 -4.21 -27.87 31.70
CA GLY A 333 -3.51 -28.41 30.55
C GLY A 333 -3.81 -27.56 29.32
N HIS A 334 -2.76 -27.24 28.56
CA HIS A 334 -2.91 -26.74 27.21
C HIS A 334 -2.25 -27.73 26.24
N ASP A 335 -3.10 -28.26 25.37
CA ASP A 335 -2.79 -29.11 24.24
C ASP A 335 -1.81 -28.41 23.27
N VAL A 336 -0.64 -29.01 23.11
CA VAL A 336 0.32 -28.65 22.06
C VAL A 336 0.02 -29.49 20.83
N HIS A 337 -0.63 -28.88 19.83
CA HIS A 337 -0.76 -29.46 18.51
C HIS A 337 0.62 -29.62 17.86
N ARG A 338 1.03 -30.88 17.72
CA ARG A 338 2.25 -31.35 17.04
C ARG A 338 2.08 -31.16 15.52
N GLY A 339 2.54 -30.02 15.01
CA GLY A 339 2.77 -29.81 13.58
C GLY A 339 4.17 -30.27 13.20
N SER A 340 4.27 -31.33 12.39
CA SER A 340 5.53 -31.83 11.84
C SER A 340 6.19 -30.79 10.94
N ALA A 341 7.26 -30.14 11.44
CA ALA A 341 8.20 -29.39 10.63
C ALA A 341 9.55 -30.12 10.67
N GLY A 342 9.88 -30.80 9.56
CA GLY A 342 11.19 -31.40 9.37
C GLY A 342 12.25 -30.32 9.19
N ILE A 343 13.27 -30.36 10.04
CA ILE A 343 14.49 -29.57 9.90
C ILE A 343 15.36 -30.31 8.87
N LEU A 344 15.45 -29.77 7.66
CA LEU A 344 16.48 -30.14 6.68
C LEU A 344 17.59 -29.09 6.75
N ALA A 345 18.70 -29.48 7.38
CA ALA A 345 20.00 -28.88 7.10
C ALA A 345 20.39 -29.28 5.67
N SER A 346 20.74 -28.31 4.84
CA SER A 346 21.30 -28.55 3.52
C SER A 346 22.46 -27.58 3.32
N ASP A 347 23.63 -28.03 3.78
CA ASP A 347 24.90 -27.68 3.15
C ASP A 347 24.91 -28.34 1.77
N LEU A 348 24.77 -27.55 0.69
CA LEU A 348 25.24 -27.93 -0.63
C LEU A 348 25.30 -26.73 -1.58
N ALA A 349 26.48 -26.56 -2.14
CA ALA A 349 26.82 -25.61 -3.18
C ALA A 349 25.91 -25.74 -4.41
N VAL A 350 25.50 -24.60 -4.97
CA VAL A 350 24.77 -24.53 -6.24
C VAL A 350 25.71 -23.99 -7.31
N PRO A 351 26.07 -24.77 -8.35
CA PRO A 351 26.67 -24.25 -9.56
C PRO A 351 25.58 -23.67 -10.48
N ALA A 352 25.95 -22.58 -11.15
CA ALA A 352 25.14 -21.91 -12.16
C ALA A 352 24.94 -22.81 -13.39
N HIS A 353 23.70 -22.99 -13.84
CA HIS A 353 23.41 -23.14 -15.26
C HIS A 353 21.99 -22.66 -15.59
N ILE A 354 21.95 -21.80 -16.60
CA ILE A 354 20.78 -21.21 -17.24
C ILE A 354 20.10 -22.29 -18.10
N ALA A 355 18.78 -22.47 -17.96
CA ALA A 355 17.94 -22.99 -19.03
C ALA A 355 16.49 -22.45 -18.92
N SER A 356 16.03 -21.96 -20.05
CA SER A 356 14.70 -21.45 -20.37
C SER A 356 13.63 -22.55 -20.42
N GLN A 357 12.40 -22.27 -19.97
CA GLN A 357 11.12 -22.81 -20.45
C GLN A 357 9.99 -22.08 -19.69
N SER A 358 9.19 -21.19 -20.30
CA SER A 358 8.11 -21.41 -21.27
C SER A 358 7.02 -22.37 -20.79
N CYS A 359 5.80 -21.81 -20.76
CA CYS A 359 4.52 -22.42 -20.44
C CYS A 359 4.37 -23.88 -20.88
N LEU A 360 3.93 -24.73 -19.97
CA LEU A 360 3.21 -25.96 -20.28
C LEU A 360 1.83 -25.91 -19.62
N LEU A 361 0.85 -25.65 -20.48
CA LEU A 361 -0.56 -25.99 -20.29
C LEU A 361 -0.68 -27.51 -20.25
N GLU A 362 -1.33 -28.04 -19.22
CA GLU A 362 -1.87 -29.39 -19.23
C GLU A 362 -2.98 -29.48 -20.30
N GLY A 363 -2.73 -30.28 -21.33
CA GLY A 363 -3.69 -30.63 -22.36
C GLY A 363 -3.66 -32.13 -22.60
N ASN A 364 -4.56 -32.86 -21.94
CA ASN A 364 -4.84 -34.26 -22.23
C ASN A 364 -5.56 -34.38 -23.59
N ALA A 365 -5.03 -35.26 -24.45
CA ALA A 365 -5.72 -35.73 -25.65
C ALA A 365 -5.97 -37.24 -25.51
N ALA A 366 -7.23 -37.66 -25.66
CA ALA A 366 -7.64 -38.58 -26.74
C ALA A 366 -9.06 -39.14 -26.54
N SER A 367 -9.86 -38.96 -27.60
CA SER A 367 -10.68 -40.01 -28.22
C SER A 367 -11.87 -40.59 -27.44
N THR A 368 -13.08 -40.07 -27.69
CA THR A 368 -14.16 -40.85 -28.37
C THR A 368 -15.36 -39.96 -28.70
N SER A 369 -15.79 -39.99 -29.96
CA SER A 369 -17.14 -39.65 -30.44
C SER A 369 -17.80 -40.99 -30.86
N PRO A 370 -19.15 -41.13 -31.03
CA PRO A 370 -20.04 -40.19 -31.71
C PRO A 370 -21.50 -40.15 -31.11
N PRO A 371 -22.59 -39.83 -31.84
CA PRO A 371 -23.41 -38.65 -31.55
C PRO A 371 -24.87 -38.98 -31.19
N LEU A 372 -25.64 -38.00 -30.68
CA LEU A 372 -27.02 -37.67 -31.09
C LEU A 372 -27.78 -36.81 -30.06
N GLN A 373 -28.66 -35.97 -30.63
CA GLN A 373 -29.94 -35.47 -30.11
C GLN A 373 -29.98 -34.25 -29.17
N ASN A 374 -30.46 -33.16 -29.79
CA ASN A 374 -31.65 -32.38 -29.42
C ASN A 374 -31.84 -32.02 -27.93
N GLY A 375 -31.74 -30.73 -27.66
CA GLY A 375 -32.25 -30.14 -26.42
C GLY A 375 -32.46 -28.64 -26.61
N ASP A 376 -33.72 -28.29 -26.86
CA ASP A 376 -34.25 -26.93 -26.94
C ASP A 376 -33.87 -26.09 -25.71
N CYS A 377 -33.42 -24.86 -25.94
CA CYS A 377 -33.37 -23.81 -24.91
C CYS A 377 -34.32 -22.69 -25.32
N SER A 378 -35.59 -22.87 -24.94
CA SER A 378 -36.59 -21.79 -24.90
C SER A 378 -36.17 -20.78 -23.83
N PHE A 379 -35.68 -19.63 -24.27
CA PHE A 379 -35.59 -18.43 -23.44
C PHE A 379 -36.98 -17.76 -23.45
N CYS A 380 -37.67 -17.81 -22.30
CA CYS A 380 -38.85 -16.99 -22.05
C CYS A 380 -38.43 -15.51 -21.92
N LEU A 381 -38.82 -14.70 -22.89
CA LEU A 381 -38.90 -13.25 -22.79
C LEU A 381 -40.36 -12.87 -23.04
N ASP A 382 -41.09 -12.56 -21.96
CA ASP A 382 -42.37 -11.86 -22.05
C ASP A 382 -42.12 -10.35 -22.28
N PRO A 383 -42.74 -9.73 -23.29
CA PRO A 383 -42.89 -8.29 -23.37
C PRO A 383 -44.28 -7.90 -22.83
N LEU A 384 -44.29 -7.19 -21.70
CA LEU A 384 -45.45 -6.44 -21.23
C LEU A 384 -45.39 -5.00 -21.76
N LEU A 385 -46.57 -4.50 -22.13
CA LEU A 385 -46.97 -3.10 -22.39
C LEU A 385 -47.04 -2.64 -23.85
N GLU A 386 -48.19 -2.94 -24.46
CA GLU A 386 -48.83 -2.07 -25.44
C GLU A 386 -50.29 -1.82 -24.99
N SER A 387 -50.57 -0.60 -24.54
CA SER A 387 -51.92 -0.02 -24.52
C SER A 387 -51.82 1.47 -24.25
N THR A 388 -51.90 2.29 -25.31
CA THR A 388 -52.66 3.55 -25.38
C THR A 388 -52.41 4.24 -26.74
N LYS A 389 -53.16 3.84 -27.76
CA LYS A 389 -54.08 4.69 -28.55
C LYS A 389 -54.50 4.01 -29.84
#